data_AF-A0A942RNE2-F1
#
_entry.id   AF-A0A942RNE2-F1
#
_cell.length_a   1.000
_cell.length_b   1.000
_cell.length_c   1.000
_cell.angle_alpha   90.00
_cell.angle_beta   90.00
_cell.angle_gamma   90.00
#
_symmetry.space_group_name_H-M   'P 1'
#
loop_
_entity.id
_entity.type
_entity.pdbx_description
1 polymer ?
#
loop_
_entity_poly.entity_id
_entity_poly.type
_entity_poly.pdbx_seq_one_letter_code
_entity_poly.pdbx_strand_id
1 'polypeptide(L)'
;MNIGRVLAKQDRMIRKGRKTTQWERIRRRLKIEFLAKGIVVCETCGGDFYLTFAHRFKRRFITDETELKQVALLCLNCHDRVERLPHIEMYDRITTIIENRI
;
A
#
# COMPACT_ATOMS: atom_id res chain seq x y z
N MET A 1 37.79 -18.74 34.18
CA MET A 1 37.91 -18.22 32.80
C MET A 1 37.33 -19.29 31.87
N ASN A 2 36.38 -19.08 30.96
CA ASN A 2 35.95 -17.87 30.28
C ASN A 2 34.50 -18.09 29.78
N ILE A 3 33.49 -17.56 30.50
CA ILE A 3 32.07 -17.57 30.13
C ILE A 3 31.82 -16.40 29.17
N GLY A 4 32.53 -16.39 28.04
CA GLY A 4 32.74 -15.17 27.24
C GLY A 4 32.29 -15.25 25.79
N ARG A 5 31.38 -16.16 25.42
CA ARG A 5 30.96 -16.31 24.01
C ARG A 5 29.49 -16.63 23.78
N VAL A 6 28.64 -16.20 24.70
CA VAL A 6 27.19 -16.15 24.49
C VAL A 6 26.81 -14.68 24.69
N LEU A 7 26.02 -14.10 23.79
CA LEU A 7 25.52 -12.72 23.81
C LEU A 7 26.36 -11.65 23.05
N ALA A 8 26.54 -11.85 21.74
CA ALA A 8 26.80 -10.73 20.81
C ALA A 8 25.97 -10.88 19.52
N LYS A 9 24.69 -11.23 19.64
CA LYS A 9 23.69 -10.95 18.60
C LYS A 9 22.90 -9.73 19.03
N GLN A 10 23.57 -8.57 19.08
CA GLN A 10 22.88 -7.30 19.23
C GLN A 10 22.06 -7.06 17.95
N ASP A 11 20.76 -6.89 18.14
CA ASP A 11 19.77 -6.49 17.15
C ASP A 11 20.30 -5.40 16.22
N ARG A 12 20.66 -5.78 14.99
CA ARG A 12 20.74 -4.81 13.90
C ARG A 12 19.32 -4.45 13.52
N MET A 13 18.77 -3.43 14.18
CA MET A 13 17.53 -2.79 13.76
C MET A 13 17.71 -2.31 12.31
N ILE A 14 17.13 -3.04 11.35
CA ILE A 14 17.18 -2.70 9.94
C ILE A 14 16.40 -1.39 9.76
N ARG A 15 17.11 -0.30 9.47
CA ARG A 15 16.47 0.99 9.18
C ARG A 15 15.53 0.82 8.00
N LYS A 16 14.26 1.22 8.15
CA LYS A 16 13.30 1.22 7.05
C LYS A 16 13.82 2.09 5.90
N GLY A 17 13.70 1.59 4.68
CA GLY A 17 14.07 2.36 3.49
C GLY A 17 13.21 3.63 3.34
N ARG A 18 13.78 4.68 2.72
CA ARG A 18 13.13 5.98 2.50
C ARG A 18 11.72 5.87 1.91
N LYS A 19 11.54 5.03 0.89
CA LYS A 19 10.22 4.80 0.24
C LYS A 19 9.18 4.21 1.20
N THR A 20 9.60 3.45 2.22
CA THR A 20 8.70 2.87 3.23
C THR A 20 8.28 3.91 4.24
N THR A 21 9.21 4.72 4.74
CA THR A 21 8.88 5.83 5.65
C THR A 21 7.94 6.85 4.99
N GLN A 22 8.19 7.18 3.71
CA GLN A 22 7.32 8.07 2.94
C GLN A 22 5.91 7.47 2.77
N TRP A 23 5.82 6.19 2.40
CA TRP A 23 4.55 5.50 2.28
C TRP A 23 3.77 5.46 3.59
N GLU A 24 4.40 5.18 4.74
CA GLU A 24 3.73 5.15 6.03
C GLU A 24 3.09 6.49 6.40
N ARG A 25 3.78 7.60 6.10
CA ARG A 25 3.24 8.95 6.30
C ARG A 25 2.02 9.23 5.41
N ILE A 26 2.10 8.90 4.13
CA ILE A 26 1.01 9.12 3.16
C ILE A 26 -0.17 8.21 3.48
N ARG A 27 0.08 6.93 3.74
CA ARG A 27 -0.93 5.93 4.12
C ARG A 27 -1.77 6.38 5.31
N ARG A 28 -1.15 6.99 6.33
CA ARG A 28 -1.89 7.51 7.48
C ARG A 28 -2.87 8.62 7.09
N ARG A 29 -2.48 9.52 6.18
CA ARG A 29 -3.35 10.58 5.66
C ARG A 29 -4.47 10.00 4.81
N LEU A 30 -4.14 9.09 3.90
CA LEU A 30 -5.13 8.41 3.04
C LEU A 30 -6.19 7.69 3.87
N LYS A 31 -5.84 7.04 4.98
CA LYS A 31 -6.85 6.42 5.87
C LYS A 31 -7.87 7.42 6.41
N ILE A 32 -7.42 8.63 6.78
CA ILE A 32 -8.29 9.69 7.28
C ILE A 32 -9.15 10.24 6.14
N GLU A 33 -8.56 10.49 4.98
CA GLU A 33 -9.26 10.99 3.79
C GLU A 33 -10.34 10.01 3.30
N PHE A 34 -10.02 8.72 3.23
CA PHE A 34 -10.97 7.68 2.83
C PHE A 34 -12.13 7.56 3.81
N LEU A 35 -11.84 7.59 5.12
CA LEU A 35 -12.86 7.60 6.15
C LEU A 35 -13.78 8.84 6.03
N ALA A 36 -13.20 10.02 5.82
CA ALA A 36 -13.96 11.26 5.64
C ALA A 36 -14.84 11.24 4.38
N LYS A 37 -14.43 10.51 3.33
CA LYS A 37 -15.21 10.27 2.11
C LYS A 37 -16.20 9.11 2.20
N GLY A 38 -16.29 8.43 3.34
CA GLY A 38 -17.13 7.24 3.50
C GLY A 38 -16.64 6.00 2.74
N ILE A 39 -15.41 6.02 2.21
CA ILE A 39 -14.81 4.88 1.49
C ILE A 39 -14.22 3.93 2.53
N VAL A 40 -15.07 3.05 3.06
CA VAL A 40 -14.74 2.12 4.16
C VAL A 40 -14.84 0.64 3.77
N VAL A 41 -15.13 0.36 2.49
CA VAL A 41 -15.22 -0.99 1.91
C VAL A 41 -14.42 -1.08 0.61
N CYS A 42 -14.22 -2.29 0.11
CA CYS A 42 -13.56 -2.55 -1.16
C CYS A 42 -14.32 -1.87 -2.31
N GLU A 43 -13.64 -1.01 -3.05
CA GLU A 43 -14.22 -0.25 -4.14
C GLU A 43 -14.49 -1.08 -5.41
N THR A 44 -14.14 -2.37 -5.40
CA THR A 44 -14.44 -3.31 -6.49
C THR A 44 -15.57 -4.27 -6.16
N CYS A 45 -15.65 -4.78 -4.93
CA CYS A 45 -16.62 -5.83 -4.56
C CYS A 45 -17.48 -5.52 -3.33
N GLY A 46 -17.27 -4.38 -2.67
CA GLY A 46 -17.99 -4.01 -1.45
C GLY A 46 -17.60 -4.78 -0.18
N GLY A 47 -16.71 -5.76 -0.27
CA GLY A 47 -16.22 -6.51 0.91
C GLY A 47 -15.25 -5.70 1.78
N ASP A 48 -15.09 -6.07 3.04
CA ASP A 48 -14.26 -5.39 4.05
C ASP A 48 -13.08 -6.24 4.56
N PHE A 49 -12.92 -7.45 4.01
CA PHE A 49 -11.87 -8.39 4.39
C PHE A 49 -10.47 -7.85 4.08
N TYR A 50 -9.71 -7.50 5.13
CA TYR A 50 -8.33 -7.00 5.06
C TYR A 50 -8.14 -5.91 3.99
N LEU A 51 -8.74 -4.74 4.20
CA LEU A 51 -8.64 -3.61 3.28
C LEU A 51 -7.20 -3.07 3.18
N THR A 52 -6.71 -2.93 1.95
CA THR A 52 -5.38 -2.42 1.62
C THR A 52 -5.46 -1.41 0.47
N PHE A 53 -4.44 -0.57 0.34
CA PHE A 53 -4.34 0.38 -0.77
C PHE A 53 -3.61 -0.25 -1.96
N ALA A 54 -4.30 -0.34 -3.10
CA ALA A 54 -3.75 -0.71 -4.40
C ALA A 54 -3.35 0.55 -5.16
N HIS A 55 -2.12 0.58 -5.68
CA HIS A 55 -1.63 1.70 -6.50
C HIS A 55 -1.87 1.40 -7.98
N ARG A 56 -2.07 2.43 -8.81
CA ARG A 56 -2.17 2.26 -10.27
C ARG A 56 -0.86 1.81 -10.93
N PHE A 57 0.27 2.07 -10.29
CA PHE A 57 1.59 1.61 -10.71
C PHE A 57 2.18 0.64 -9.69
N LYS A 58 3.00 -0.33 -10.15
CA LYS A 58 3.75 -1.16 -9.19
C LYS A 58 4.66 -0.26 -8.38
N ARG A 59 4.70 -0.42 -7.05
CA ARG A 59 5.39 0.50 -6.12
C ARG A 59 6.84 0.81 -6.48
N ARG A 60 7.55 -0.11 -7.15
CA ARG A 60 8.92 0.11 -7.63
C ARG A 60 9.02 1.19 -8.72
N PHE A 61 7.97 1.40 -9.52
CA PHE A 61 7.89 2.38 -10.60
C PHE A 61 7.35 3.76 -10.15
N ILE A 62 6.86 3.88 -8.91
CA ILE A 62 6.41 5.16 -8.36
C ILE A 62 7.64 5.99 -7.96
N THR A 63 7.73 7.19 -8.54
CA THR A 63 8.85 8.13 -8.37
C THR A 63 8.51 9.35 -7.54
N ASP A 64 7.24 9.74 -7.48
CA ASP A 64 6.78 10.94 -6.79
C ASP A 64 5.60 10.68 -5.83
N GLU A 65 5.33 11.66 -4.98
CA GLU A 65 4.28 11.58 -3.97
C GLU A 65 2.87 11.68 -4.56
N THR A 66 2.70 12.35 -5.70
CA THR A 66 1.39 12.49 -6.35
C THR A 66 0.92 11.13 -6.84
N GLU A 67 1.77 10.39 -7.54
CA GLU A 67 1.53 9.01 -7.95
C GLU A 67 1.31 8.06 -6.77
N LEU A 68 2.06 8.27 -5.69
CA LEU A 68 1.91 7.44 -4.48
C LEU A 68 0.56 7.63 -3.76
N LYS A 69 -0.14 8.74 -4.02
CA LYS A 69 -1.48 9.01 -3.50
C LYS A 69 -2.60 8.47 -4.38
N GLN A 70 -2.31 8.11 -5.63
CA GLN A 70 -3.28 7.56 -6.58
C GLN A 70 -3.51 6.08 -6.25
N VAL A 71 -4.41 5.84 -5.31
CA VAL A 71 -4.72 4.51 -4.79
C VAL A 71 -6.21 4.22 -4.75
N ALA A 72 -6.55 2.93 -4.80
CA ALA A 72 -7.86 2.39 -4.46
C ALA A 72 -7.81 1.52 -3.20
N LEU A 73 -8.88 1.54 -2.42
CA LEU A 73 -9.09 0.69 -1.25
C LEU A 73 -9.74 -0.61 -1.71
N LEU A 74 -8.97 -1.70 -1.65
CA LEU A 74 -9.41 -3.02 -2.08
C LEU A 74 -9.29 -4.03 -0.94
N CYS A 75 -10.18 -5.03 -0.92
CA CYS A 75 -9.98 -6.20 -0.07
C CYS A 75 -8.80 -7.04 -0.58
N LEU A 76 -8.22 -7.86 0.29
CA LEU A 76 -7.04 -8.67 -0.06
C LEU A 76 -7.22 -9.49 -1.35
N ASN A 77 -8.40 -10.10 -1.53
CA ASN A 77 -8.69 -10.89 -2.73
C ASN A 77 -8.72 -10.05 -4.02
N CYS A 78 -9.29 -8.85 -3.99
CA CYS A 78 -9.32 -7.97 -5.17
C CYS A 78 -7.93 -7.36 -5.42
N HIS A 79 -7.21 -7.04 -4.35
CA HIS A 79 -5.85 -6.51 -4.41
C HIS A 79 -4.91 -7.50 -5.11
N ASP A 80 -4.87 -8.74 -4.64
CA ASP A 80 -4.05 -9.81 -5.23
C ASP A 80 -4.40 -10.08 -6.70
N ARG A 81 -5.68 -10.03 -7.07
CA ARG A 81 -6.13 -10.20 -8.46
C ARG A 81 -5.58 -9.09 -9.35
N VAL A 82 -5.68 -7.84 -8.91
CA VAL A 82 -5.22 -6.69 -9.70
C VAL A 82 -3.69 -6.65 -9.80
N GLU A 83 -2.94 -6.98 -8.74
CA GLU A 83 -1.47 -6.98 -8.78
C GLU A 83 -0.87 -8.04 -9.73
N ARG A 84 -1.63 -9.10 -10.04
CA ARG A 84 -1.25 -10.15 -11.00
C ARG A 84 -1.51 -9.78 -12.46
N LEU A 85 -2.27 -8.73 -12.73
CA LEU A 85 -2.52 -8.28 -14.09
C LEU A 85 -1.24 -7.71 -14.75
N PRO A 86 -1.20 -7.68 -16.09
CA PRO A 86 -0.24 -6.88 -16.83
C PRO A 86 -0.26 -5.42 -16.37
N HIS A 87 0.88 -4.73 -16.50
CA HIS A 87 1.04 -3.39 -15.93
C HIS A 87 0.02 -2.38 -16.45
N ILE A 88 -0.32 -2.45 -17.75
CA ILE A 88 -1.28 -1.58 -18.40
C ILE A 88 -2.69 -1.85 -17.87
N GLU A 89 -3.12 -3.12 -17.82
CA GLU A 89 -4.43 -3.49 -17.29
C GLU A 89 -4.60 -3.12 -15.81
N MET A 90 -3.53 -3.27 -15.01
CA MET A 90 -3.52 -2.83 -13.62
C MET A 90 -3.71 -1.31 -13.50
N TYR A 91 -3.00 -0.55 -14.34
CA TYR A 91 -3.10 0.90 -14.40
C TYR A 91 -4.51 1.35 -14.77
N ASP A 92 -5.07 0.82 -15.85
CA ASP A 92 -6.40 1.16 -16.32
C ASP A 92 -7.45 0.83 -15.27
N ARG A 93 -7.38 -0.38 -14.68
CA ARG A 93 -8.35 -0.84 -13.69
C ARG A 93 -8.38 0.04 -12.45
N ILE A 94 -7.22 0.38 -11.88
CA ILE A 94 -7.16 1.22 -10.69
C ILE A 94 -7.55 2.67 -11.03
N THR A 95 -7.13 3.17 -12.20
CA THR A 95 -7.48 4.52 -12.66
C THR A 95 -8.99 4.69 -12.80
N THR A 96 -9.68 3.73 -13.43
CA THR A 96 -11.15 3.73 -13.53
C THR A 96 -11.82 3.77 -12.15
N ILE A 97 -11.32 3.01 -11.16
CA ILE A 97 -11.88 3.03 -9.80
C ILE A 97 -11.71 4.41 -9.15
N ILE A 98 -10.55 5.05 -9.34
CA ILE A 98 -10.26 6.37 -8.78
C ILE A 98 -11.14 7.44 -9.43
N GLU A 99 -11.29 7.40 -10.75
CA GLU A 99 -12.07 8.36 -11.54
C GLU A 99 -13.58 8.28 -11.21
N ASN A 100 -14.10 7.09 -10.94
CA ASN A 100 -15.51 6.89 -10.55
C ASN A 100 -15.89 7.45 -9.16
N ARG A 101 -14.95 8.05 -8.42
CA ARG A 101 -15.23 8.71 -7.12
C ARG A 101 -15.71 10.15 -7.25
N ILE A 102 -15.53 10.73 -8.44
CA ILE A 102 -15.83 12.14 -8.76
C ILE A 102 -17.26 12.21 -9.28
#